data_AF-A0A9D4PSK0-F1
#
_entry.id   AF-A0A9D4PSK0-F1
#
_cell.length_a   1.000
_cell.length_b   1.000
_cell.length_c   1.000
_cell.angle_alpha   90.00
_cell.angle_beta   90.00
_cell.angle_gamma   90.00
#
_symmetry.space_group_name_H-M   'P 1'
#
loop_
_entity.id
_entity.type
_entity.pdbx_description
1 polymer ?
#
loop_
_entity_poly.entity_id
_entity_poly.type
_entity_poly.pdbx_seq_one_letter_code
_entity_poly.pdbx_strand_id
1 'polypeptide(L)'
;MLQNRAREASGAFLLLLHALVSVGLDVIPPATFLIAFAQTCVYLRLFSLPWSDLDDVCIGVIGVLVKGEWQRIFYGAIEHGDSLHLYYNMVSFIWKGINLEEKVGTVQFVWIIFFLTALTGVLIVGLYYLLGIYVDAIFYRHCGIGFSGVIFALKVLNNVKYPGQSLNIFGVHVTLPSGFLVWFEPLLVQLITGNGSFVGHFAGALAGLIYLGMLKPIFDDMWLLLVEAPRSAVRYLCPCLLPVPYGAILLSAALLATNADFLSTSELKLEAAETSSWTSSLINDGQWHLLLAPVLRCSGRLHLAYTVDTLLGVGYRLERKVGTARFLVDTAILAIVTNVACGLTTHYVLPNYAQITDVSTAQMSHKCFAGPTAILLALKALYGGGRWLRKYPMLFLTVPMPRLVGAMLEIGLIQFVLPDLSTVGHTVGFLAGLMMSYVLPQP
;
A
#
# COMPACT_ATOMS: atom_id res chain seq x y z
N MET A 1 22.44 35.65 -17.96
CA MET A 1 23.05 35.75 -16.61
C MET A 1 22.65 34.49 -15.85
N LEU A 2 23.53 33.48 -15.83
CA LEU A 2 23.31 32.23 -15.09
C LEU A 2 23.58 32.53 -13.61
N GLN A 3 22.51 32.79 -12.86
CA GLN A 3 22.60 32.95 -11.41
C GLN A 3 22.79 31.55 -10.82
N ASN A 4 24.03 31.07 -10.80
CA ASN A 4 24.47 30.01 -9.88
C ASN A 4 24.24 30.54 -8.46
N ARG A 5 23.02 30.38 -7.93
CA ARG A 5 22.81 30.46 -6.49
C ARG A 5 23.60 29.29 -5.93
N ALA A 6 24.76 29.57 -5.35
CA ALA A 6 25.49 28.59 -4.57
C ALA A 6 24.50 27.99 -3.55
N ARG A 7 24.21 26.69 -3.71
CA ARG A 7 23.30 26.01 -2.79
C ARG A 7 23.91 26.03 -1.40
N GLU A 8 23.06 26.24 -0.40
CA GLU A 8 23.50 26.24 1.00
C GLU A 8 24.12 24.88 1.33
N ALA A 9 25.37 24.86 1.81
CA ALA A 9 26.15 23.63 2.04
C ALA A 9 26.16 23.16 3.50
N SER A 10 25.48 23.87 4.41
CA SER A 10 25.44 23.60 5.85
C SER A 10 25.06 22.14 6.17
N GLY A 11 24.00 21.63 5.56
CA GLY A 11 23.56 20.24 5.73
C GLY A 11 24.56 19.19 5.21
N ALA A 12 25.25 19.46 4.10
CA ALA A 12 26.31 18.58 3.59
C ALA A 12 27.51 18.54 4.55
N PHE A 13 27.86 19.69 5.14
CA PHE A 13 28.90 19.77 6.17
C PHE A 13 28.50 19.03 7.45
N LEU A 14 27.26 19.19 7.92
CA LEU A 14 26.72 18.44 9.06
C LEU A 14 26.71 16.93 8.79
N LEU A 15 26.41 16.51 7.57
CA LEU A 15 26.43 15.10 7.18
C LEU A 15 27.85 14.54 7.26
N LEU A 16 28.85 15.28 6.77
CA LEU A 16 30.26 14.90 6.86
C LEU A 16 30.70 14.78 8.32
N LEU A 17 30.35 15.75 9.17
CA LEU A 17 30.64 15.69 10.60
C LEU A 17 29.98 14.49 11.27
N HIS A 18 28.72 14.20 10.95
CA HIS A 18 28.01 13.04 11.49
C HIS A 18 28.68 11.72 11.07
N ALA A 19 29.07 11.59 9.80
CA ALA A 19 29.75 10.41 9.29
C ALA A 19 31.13 10.20 9.95
N LEU A 20 31.91 11.27 10.14
CA LEU A 20 33.25 11.21 10.72
C LEU A 20 33.25 11.03 12.25
N VAL A 21 32.38 11.75 12.96
CA VAL A 21 32.44 11.87 14.43
C VAL A 21 31.44 10.96 15.12
N SER A 22 30.23 10.78 14.56
CA SER A 22 29.16 10.02 15.22
C SER A 22 29.09 8.56 14.81
N VAL A 23 29.47 8.24 13.57
CA VAL A 23 29.36 6.88 13.01
C VAL A 23 30.72 6.21 12.85
N GLY A 24 31.68 6.89 12.21
CA GLY A 24 32.95 6.29 11.78
C GLY A 24 32.86 5.79 10.34
N LEU A 25 33.81 6.18 9.48
CA LEU A 25 33.81 5.80 8.07
C LEU A 25 34.09 4.30 7.85
N ASP A 26 34.79 3.68 8.80
CA ASP A 26 35.07 2.25 8.87
C ASP A 26 33.82 1.41 9.12
N VAL A 27 32.77 1.99 9.70
CA VAL A 27 31.50 1.33 9.98
C VAL A 27 30.53 1.40 8.79
N ILE A 28 30.64 2.41 7.91
CA ILE A 28 29.68 2.61 6.82
C ILE A 28 30.00 1.65 5.66
N PRO A 29 29.08 0.75 5.27
CA PRO A 29 29.30 -0.15 4.15
C PRO A 29 29.49 0.60 2.81
N PRO A 30 30.21 0.00 1.84
CA PRO A 30 30.70 0.70 0.67
C PRO A 30 29.61 1.26 -0.25
N ALA A 31 28.52 0.52 -0.52
CA ALA A 31 27.46 1.06 -1.37
C ALA A 31 26.65 2.14 -0.65
N THR A 32 26.38 1.97 0.64
CA THR A 32 25.73 2.97 1.48
C THR A 32 26.53 4.28 1.47
N PHE A 33 27.85 4.21 1.67
CA PHE A 33 28.73 5.36 1.59
C PHE A 33 28.69 6.01 0.19
N LEU A 34 28.88 5.22 -0.87
CA LEU A 34 28.96 5.73 -2.24
C LEU A 34 27.66 6.41 -2.68
N ILE A 35 26.50 5.83 -2.35
CA ILE A 35 25.19 6.40 -2.66
C ILE A 35 24.97 7.71 -1.90
N ALA A 36 25.30 7.76 -0.60
CA ALA A 36 25.17 8.99 0.19
C ALA A 36 26.10 10.10 -0.31
N PHE A 37 27.34 9.73 -0.65
CA PHE A 37 28.33 10.64 -1.22
C PHE A 37 27.87 11.17 -2.58
N ALA A 38 27.42 10.30 -3.49
CA ALA A 38 26.96 10.69 -4.82
C ALA A 38 25.79 11.69 -4.74
N GLN A 39 24.80 11.46 -3.87
CA GLN A 39 23.67 12.38 -3.68
C GLN A 39 24.11 13.73 -3.09
N THR A 40 25.12 13.72 -2.20
CA THR A 40 25.74 14.96 -1.71
C THR A 40 26.42 15.73 -2.84
N CYS A 41 27.14 15.05 -3.73
CA CYS A 41 27.77 15.66 -4.91
C CYS A 41 26.74 16.22 -5.90
N VAL A 42 25.63 15.50 -6.12
CA VAL A 42 24.50 15.96 -6.95
C VAL A 42 23.92 17.25 -6.36
N TYR A 43 23.60 17.26 -5.06
CA TYR A 43 23.04 18.44 -4.40
C TYR A 43 23.98 19.64 -4.46
N LEU A 44 25.28 19.45 -4.21
CA LEU A 44 26.29 20.51 -4.26
C LEU A 44 26.69 20.94 -5.69
N ARG A 45 26.13 20.29 -6.73
CA ARG A 45 26.43 20.57 -8.14
C ARG A 45 27.93 20.45 -8.46
N LEU A 46 28.60 19.43 -7.91
CA LEU A 46 30.04 19.22 -8.12
C LEU A 46 30.40 18.76 -9.54
N PHE A 47 29.40 18.37 -10.33
CA PHE A 47 29.53 18.02 -11.74
C PHE A 47 28.33 18.56 -12.54
N SER A 48 28.50 18.65 -13.87
CA SER A 48 27.45 19.09 -14.78
C SER A 48 26.30 18.06 -14.80
N LEU A 49 25.11 18.50 -14.43
CA LEU A 49 23.89 17.69 -14.47
C LEU A 49 23.07 18.02 -15.73
N PRO A 50 22.27 17.08 -16.26
CA PRO A 50 21.39 17.33 -17.41
C PRO A 50 20.14 18.15 -17.06
N TRP A 51 20.03 18.66 -15.84
CA TRP A 51 18.94 19.51 -15.36
C TRP A 51 19.46 20.71 -14.57
N SER A 52 18.72 21.82 -14.63
CA SER A 52 19.01 23.04 -13.88
C SER A 52 18.13 23.16 -12.64
N ASP A 53 16.83 23.01 -12.82
CA ASP A 53 15.84 23.32 -11.79
C ASP A 53 15.16 22.05 -11.23
N LEU A 54 14.53 22.21 -10.06
CA LEU A 54 13.82 21.11 -9.38
C LEU A 54 12.62 20.62 -10.21
N ASP A 55 11.94 21.54 -10.90
CA ASP A 55 10.79 21.25 -11.77
C ASP A 55 11.19 20.40 -12.99
N ASP A 56 12.47 20.40 -13.39
CA ASP A 56 12.98 19.60 -14.50
C ASP A 56 13.21 18.13 -14.14
N VAL A 57 13.29 17.81 -12.86
CA VAL A 57 13.63 16.45 -12.39
C VAL A 57 12.60 15.80 -11.50
N CYS A 58 11.67 16.57 -10.95
CA CYS A 58 10.79 16.00 -9.96
C CYS A 58 9.88 14.91 -10.51
N ILE A 59 9.57 13.99 -9.61
CA ILE A 59 8.67 12.87 -9.84
C ILE A 59 7.25 13.44 -9.81
N GLY A 60 6.63 13.57 -10.97
CA GLY A 60 5.30 14.14 -11.12
C GLY A 60 4.56 13.54 -12.32
N VAL A 61 3.23 13.65 -12.30
CA VAL A 61 2.35 13.03 -13.32
C VAL A 61 2.65 13.59 -14.71
N ILE A 62 2.74 14.91 -14.83
CA ILE A 62 2.97 15.56 -16.14
C ILE A 62 4.34 15.16 -16.71
N GLY A 63 5.40 15.21 -15.91
CA GLY A 63 6.75 14.85 -16.36
C GLY A 63 6.85 13.39 -16.76
N VAL A 64 6.40 12.47 -15.90
CA VAL A 64 6.61 11.04 -16.12
C VAL A 64 5.60 10.45 -17.10
N LEU A 65 4.29 10.68 -16.91
CA LEU A 65 3.25 10.03 -17.73
C LEU A 65 2.94 10.81 -19.00
N VAL A 66 2.82 12.14 -18.93
CA VAL A 66 2.39 12.94 -20.10
C VAL A 66 3.54 13.19 -21.05
N LYS A 67 4.73 13.56 -20.54
CA LYS A 67 5.93 13.79 -21.36
C LYS A 67 6.76 12.53 -21.61
N GLY A 68 6.48 11.43 -20.91
CA GLY A 68 7.23 10.18 -21.06
C GLY A 68 8.66 10.23 -20.50
N GLU A 69 8.96 11.18 -19.61
CA GLU A 69 10.31 11.40 -19.08
C GLU A 69 10.58 10.51 -17.86
N TRP A 70 10.60 9.19 -18.07
CA TRP A 70 10.75 8.17 -17.01
C TRP A 70 12.03 8.31 -16.18
N GLN A 71 13.09 8.89 -16.74
CA GLN A 71 14.33 9.20 -16.05
C GLN A 71 14.13 10.10 -14.82
N ARG A 72 13.06 10.91 -14.79
CA ARG A 72 12.70 11.74 -13.63
C ARG A 72 12.46 10.94 -12.36
N ILE A 73 12.06 9.67 -12.46
CA ILE A 73 11.94 8.78 -11.29
C ILE A 73 13.28 8.67 -10.55
N PHE A 74 14.37 8.51 -11.29
CA PHE A 74 15.70 8.37 -10.70
C PHE A 74 16.30 9.73 -10.35
N TYR A 75 16.17 10.73 -11.25
CA TYR A 75 16.72 12.06 -11.02
C TYR A 75 16.06 12.76 -9.83
N GLY A 76 14.73 12.72 -9.75
CA GLY A 76 13.99 13.28 -8.62
C GLY A 76 14.30 12.58 -7.30
N ALA A 77 14.64 11.28 -7.32
CA ALA A 77 15.01 10.55 -6.10
C ALA A 77 16.40 10.92 -5.56
N ILE A 78 17.36 11.27 -6.42
CA ILE A 78 18.73 11.65 -6.01
C ILE A 78 18.90 13.16 -5.79
N GLU A 79 17.94 13.97 -6.25
CA GLU A 79 17.92 15.42 -6.05
C GLU A 79 17.31 15.80 -4.69
N HIS A 80 17.73 16.93 -4.12
CA HIS A 80 17.19 17.46 -2.86
C HIS A 80 16.85 18.94 -2.98
N GLY A 81 15.74 19.34 -2.34
CA GLY A 81 15.25 20.71 -2.37
C GLY A 81 16.10 21.70 -1.55
N ASP A 82 16.64 21.24 -0.43
CA ASP A 82 17.41 22.04 0.52
C ASP A 82 18.45 21.19 1.29
N SER A 83 19.32 21.89 2.02
CA SER A 83 20.48 21.31 2.69
C SER A 83 20.09 20.42 3.88
N LEU A 84 19.06 20.79 4.63
CA LEU A 84 18.58 20.02 5.77
C LEU A 84 17.84 18.77 5.32
N HIS A 85 17.05 18.86 4.25
CA HIS A 85 16.41 17.71 3.63
C HIS A 85 17.45 16.68 3.16
N LEU A 86 18.55 17.11 2.52
CA LEU A 86 19.68 16.23 2.21
C LEU A 86 20.26 15.60 3.48
N TYR A 87 20.58 16.41 4.50
CA TYR A 87 21.18 15.93 5.75
C TYR A 87 20.35 14.83 6.41
N TYR A 88 19.06 15.08 6.66
CA TYR A 88 18.19 14.11 7.33
C TYR A 88 17.99 12.84 6.51
N ASN A 89 17.85 12.96 5.18
CA ASN A 89 17.75 11.79 4.31
C ASN A 89 19.01 10.94 4.39
N MET A 90 20.19 11.55 4.22
CA MET A 90 21.44 10.79 4.17
C MET A 90 21.80 10.18 5.52
N VAL A 91 21.58 10.87 6.64
CA VAL A 91 21.72 10.27 7.98
C VAL A 91 20.80 9.05 8.14
N SER A 92 19.52 9.20 7.82
CA SER A 92 18.53 8.12 7.93
C SER A 92 18.85 6.94 7.01
N PHE A 93 19.38 7.22 5.82
CA PHE A 93 19.85 6.23 4.86
C PHE A 93 21.06 5.47 5.38
N ILE A 94 22.08 6.17 5.91
CA ILE A 94 23.31 5.55 6.45
C ILE A 94 22.96 4.51 7.52
N TRP A 95 22.15 4.87 8.52
CA TRP A 95 21.74 3.95 9.58
C TRP A 95 20.99 2.72 9.06
N LYS A 96 20.13 2.89 8.05
CA LYS A 96 19.38 1.78 7.45
C LYS A 96 20.24 0.94 6.52
N GLY A 97 21.20 1.56 5.84
CA GLY A 97 22.18 0.94 4.95
C GLY A 97 23.15 0.05 5.72
N ILE A 98 23.74 0.54 6.81
CA ILE A 98 24.57 -0.26 7.74
C ILE A 98 23.83 -1.55 8.12
N ASN A 99 22.58 -1.43 8.57
CA ASN A 99 21.79 -2.57 9.02
C ASN A 99 21.41 -3.58 7.94
N LEU A 100 21.31 -3.17 6.67
CA LEU A 100 20.79 -4.01 5.59
C LEU A 100 21.91 -4.51 4.66
N GLU A 101 22.83 -3.64 4.25
CA GLU A 101 23.92 -3.95 3.33
C GLU A 101 24.84 -5.04 3.90
N GLU A 102 25.18 -4.98 5.18
CA GLU A 102 25.99 -6.02 5.84
C GLU A 102 25.34 -7.41 5.78
N LYS A 103 24.00 -7.47 5.71
CA LYS A 103 23.25 -8.72 5.79
C LYS A 103 22.91 -9.30 4.43
N VAL A 104 22.77 -8.47 3.41
CA VAL A 104 22.43 -8.89 2.04
C VAL A 104 23.64 -8.85 1.11
N GLY A 105 24.72 -8.19 1.50
CA GLY A 105 25.90 -7.94 0.68
C GLY A 105 25.74 -6.72 -0.23
N THR A 106 26.86 -6.05 -0.52
CA THR A 106 26.92 -4.77 -1.25
C THR A 106 26.24 -4.80 -2.62
N VAL A 107 26.49 -5.82 -3.45
CA VAL A 107 25.93 -5.87 -4.80
C VAL A 107 24.40 -6.07 -4.75
N GLN A 108 23.92 -6.96 -3.89
CA GLN A 108 22.48 -7.17 -3.71
C GLN A 108 21.81 -5.93 -3.13
N PHE A 109 22.49 -5.23 -2.22
CA PHE A 109 21.99 -3.97 -1.66
C PHE A 109 21.81 -2.90 -2.75
N VAL A 110 22.79 -2.71 -3.64
CA VAL A 110 22.65 -1.77 -4.78
C VAL A 110 21.45 -2.15 -5.66
N TRP A 111 21.24 -3.44 -5.91
CA TRP A 111 20.10 -3.92 -6.69
C TRP A 111 18.76 -3.65 -6.00
N ILE A 112 18.69 -3.86 -4.68
CA ILE A 112 17.52 -3.50 -3.87
C ILE A 112 17.26 -1.99 -3.96
N ILE A 113 18.28 -1.15 -3.83
CA ILE A 113 18.12 0.31 -3.93
C ILE A 113 17.59 0.72 -5.30
N PHE A 114 18.14 0.19 -6.38
CA PHE A 114 17.67 0.47 -7.73
C PHE A 114 16.19 0.11 -7.90
N PHE A 115 15.81 -1.11 -7.49
CA PHE A 115 14.44 -1.60 -7.60
C PHE A 115 13.46 -0.80 -6.74
N LEU A 116 13.81 -0.51 -5.49
CA LEU A 116 12.98 0.29 -4.59
C LEU A 116 12.85 1.75 -5.06
N THR A 117 13.86 2.31 -5.71
CA THR A 117 13.78 3.65 -6.32
C THR A 117 12.76 3.66 -7.45
N ALA A 118 12.84 2.69 -8.37
CA ALA A 118 11.89 2.56 -9.47
C ALA A 118 10.46 2.35 -8.96
N LEU A 119 10.26 1.39 -8.04
CA LEU A 119 8.94 1.07 -7.49
C LEU A 119 8.33 2.24 -6.73
N THR A 120 9.11 2.91 -5.88
CA THR A 120 8.66 4.11 -5.17
C THR A 120 8.25 5.21 -6.14
N GLY A 121 9.04 5.47 -7.19
CA GLY A 121 8.71 6.50 -8.18
C GLY A 121 7.42 6.21 -8.94
N VAL A 122 7.22 4.97 -9.38
CA VAL A 122 5.97 4.53 -10.02
C VAL A 122 4.77 4.73 -9.08
N LEU A 123 4.91 4.37 -7.80
CA LEU A 123 3.85 4.56 -6.82
C LEU A 123 3.56 6.04 -6.53
N ILE A 124 4.58 6.90 -6.46
CA ILE A 124 4.39 8.35 -6.31
C ILE A 124 3.57 8.90 -7.48
N VAL A 125 3.95 8.57 -8.71
CA VAL A 125 3.25 9.02 -9.92
C VAL A 125 1.81 8.49 -9.94
N GLY A 126 1.61 7.21 -9.62
CA GLY A 126 0.28 6.60 -9.53
C GLY A 126 -0.59 7.25 -8.46
N LEU A 127 -0.04 7.52 -7.28
CA LEU A 127 -0.76 8.19 -6.20
C LEU A 127 -1.13 9.63 -6.55
N TYR A 128 -0.21 10.42 -7.11
CA TYR A 128 -0.52 11.77 -7.60
C TYR A 128 -1.59 11.75 -8.70
N TYR A 129 -1.55 10.76 -9.60
CA TYR A 129 -2.56 10.61 -10.64
C TYR A 129 -3.95 10.32 -10.05
N LEU A 130 -4.03 9.36 -9.10
CA LEU A 130 -5.28 9.02 -8.42
C LEU A 130 -5.82 10.19 -7.58
N LEU A 131 -4.96 10.87 -6.83
CA LEU A 131 -5.33 12.08 -6.08
C LEU A 131 -5.81 13.21 -7.00
N GLY A 132 -5.22 13.32 -8.19
CA GLY A 132 -5.66 14.23 -9.24
C GLY A 132 -7.08 13.99 -9.72
N ILE A 133 -7.50 12.72 -9.77
CA ILE A 133 -8.86 12.32 -10.18
C ILE A 133 -9.86 12.51 -9.04
N TYR A 134 -9.54 12.01 -7.84
CA TYR A 134 -10.53 11.84 -6.77
C TYR A 134 -10.51 12.94 -5.70
N VAL A 135 -9.45 13.76 -5.63
CA VAL A 135 -9.32 14.85 -4.64
C VAL A 135 -9.33 16.21 -5.31
N ASP A 136 -8.27 16.51 -6.07
CA ASP A 136 -8.07 17.82 -6.66
C ASP A 136 -7.05 17.73 -7.80
N ALA A 137 -7.34 18.36 -8.94
CA ALA A 137 -6.46 18.38 -10.10
C ALA A 137 -5.07 19.00 -9.81
N ILE A 138 -4.90 19.74 -8.71
CA ILE A 138 -3.60 20.26 -8.27
C ILE A 138 -2.56 19.13 -8.08
N PHE A 139 -2.99 17.92 -7.75
CA PHE A 139 -2.09 16.77 -7.60
C PHE A 139 -1.41 16.34 -8.90
N TYR A 140 -1.94 16.66 -10.07
CA TYR A 140 -1.22 16.46 -11.34
C TYR A 140 0.03 17.33 -11.47
N ARG A 141 0.07 18.47 -10.75
CA ARG A 141 1.18 19.43 -10.74
C ARG A 141 2.07 19.28 -9.51
N HIS A 142 1.79 18.32 -8.63
CA HIS A 142 2.67 18.06 -7.50
C HIS A 142 4.00 17.46 -7.95
N CYS A 143 5.04 17.77 -7.18
CA CYS A 143 6.44 17.60 -7.52
C CYS A 143 7.12 16.85 -6.36
N GLY A 144 7.41 15.57 -6.57
CA GLY A 144 8.08 14.71 -5.60
C GLY A 144 9.60 14.72 -5.80
N ILE A 145 10.35 15.13 -4.78
CA ILE A 145 11.82 15.18 -4.81
C ILE A 145 12.36 14.59 -3.52
N GLY A 146 13.50 13.90 -3.61
CA GLY A 146 14.25 13.39 -2.47
C GLY A 146 14.23 11.87 -2.37
N PHE A 147 15.24 11.37 -1.68
CA PHE A 147 15.46 9.94 -1.48
C PHE A 147 14.58 9.35 -0.35
N SER A 148 13.79 10.19 0.31
CA SER A 148 13.00 9.85 1.49
C SER A 148 12.05 8.68 1.23
N GLY A 149 11.39 8.60 0.07
CA GLY A 149 10.55 7.45 -0.27
C GLY A 149 11.31 6.12 -0.27
N VAL A 150 12.53 6.09 -0.81
CA VAL A 150 13.40 4.90 -0.77
C VAL A 150 13.81 4.56 0.67
N ILE A 151 14.11 5.57 1.47
CA ILE A 151 14.45 5.43 2.89
C ILE A 151 13.27 4.81 3.68
N PHE A 152 12.04 5.22 3.40
CA PHE A 152 10.84 4.63 3.98
C PHE A 152 10.64 3.18 3.53
N ALA A 153 10.93 2.85 2.26
CA ALA A 153 10.92 1.46 1.81
C ALA A 153 11.95 0.62 2.57
N LEU A 154 13.20 1.08 2.69
CA LEU A 154 14.27 0.42 3.46
C LEU A 154 13.89 0.24 4.94
N LYS A 155 13.19 1.22 5.51
CA LYS A 155 12.67 1.12 6.87
C LYS A 155 11.73 -0.07 7.02
N VAL A 156 10.80 -0.24 6.08
CA VAL A 156 9.89 -1.40 6.08
C VAL A 156 10.68 -2.70 5.98
N LEU A 157 11.67 -2.78 5.07
CA LEU A 157 12.53 -3.95 4.92
C LEU A 157 13.25 -4.30 6.23
N ASN A 158 13.88 -3.32 6.87
CA ASN A 158 14.58 -3.50 8.14
C ASN A 158 13.62 -3.91 9.27
N ASN A 159 12.47 -3.26 9.42
CA ASN A 159 11.50 -3.57 10.48
C ASN A 159 10.83 -4.94 10.32
N VAL A 160 10.60 -5.38 9.08
CA VAL A 160 9.95 -6.68 8.82
C VAL A 160 10.93 -7.84 8.90
N LYS A 161 12.17 -7.68 8.40
CA LYS A 161 13.21 -8.72 8.49
C LYS A 161 13.87 -8.80 9.86
N TYR A 162 13.98 -7.67 10.57
CA TYR A 162 14.65 -7.57 11.88
C TYR A 162 13.72 -6.92 12.92
N PRO A 163 12.63 -7.60 13.30
CA PRO A 163 11.70 -7.07 14.30
C PRO A 163 12.39 -6.92 15.66
N GLY A 164 12.20 -5.79 16.34
CA GLY A 164 12.71 -5.55 17.70
C GLY A 164 13.79 -4.47 17.82
N GLN A 165 14.14 -3.76 16.74
CA GLN A 165 15.00 -2.58 16.85
C GLN A 165 14.23 -1.43 17.53
N SER A 166 14.80 -0.88 18.60
CA SER A 166 14.29 0.32 19.27
C SER A 166 14.51 1.54 18.37
N LEU A 167 13.53 2.43 18.31
CA LEU A 167 13.68 3.70 17.62
C LEU A 167 14.43 4.65 18.54
N ASN A 168 15.53 5.23 18.07
CA ASN A 168 16.15 6.34 18.76
C ASN A 168 15.59 7.65 18.16
N ILE A 169 14.59 8.23 18.82
CA ILE A 169 14.03 9.54 18.44
C ILE A 169 14.66 10.56 19.37
N PHE A 170 15.55 11.42 18.85
CA PHE A 170 16.23 12.48 19.62
C PHE A 170 16.93 12.01 20.91
N GLY A 171 17.57 10.83 20.90
CA GLY A 171 18.25 10.27 22.08
C GLY A 171 17.36 9.40 22.98
N VAL A 172 16.06 9.26 22.67
CA VAL A 172 15.13 8.44 23.43
C VAL A 172 14.88 7.12 22.71
N HIS A 173 15.21 6.01 23.38
CA HIS A 173 14.91 4.66 22.91
C HIS A 173 13.43 4.34 23.12
N VAL A 174 12.67 4.38 22.03
CA VAL A 174 11.27 4.03 21.97
C VAL A 174 11.13 2.63 21.39
N THR A 175 10.72 1.68 22.23
CA THR A 175 10.38 0.31 21.81
C THR A 175 8.90 0.25 21.45
N LEU A 176 8.58 0.51 20.18
CA LEU A 176 7.22 0.34 19.67
C LEU A 176 7.09 -1.03 18.98
N PRO A 177 5.90 -1.66 19.00
CA PRO A 177 5.67 -2.87 18.21
C PRO A 177 6.00 -2.55 16.75
N SER A 178 6.85 -3.35 16.11
CA SER A 178 7.56 -3.03 14.85
C SER A 178 6.67 -2.56 13.69
N GLY A 179 5.37 -2.82 13.77
CA GLY A 179 4.39 -2.33 12.82
C GLY A 179 3.97 -0.88 12.93
N PHE A 180 3.81 -0.35 14.15
CA PHE A 180 3.39 1.04 14.33
C PHE A 180 4.41 2.02 13.77
N LEU A 181 5.69 1.67 13.82
CA LEU A 181 6.80 2.52 13.39
C LEU A 181 6.77 2.83 11.90
N VAL A 182 6.26 1.91 11.09
CA VAL A 182 6.13 2.12 9.64
C VAL A 182 5.13 3.23 9.32
N TRP A 183 4.09 3.40 10.15
CA TRP A 183 2.95 4.26 9.84
C TRP A 183 2.90 5.57 10.61
N PHE A 184 3.44 5.61 11.84
CA PHE A 184 3.45 6.83 12.65
C PHE A 184 4.49 7.83 12.19
N GLU A 185 5.64 7.38 11.69
CA GLU A 185 6.70 8.30 11.27
C GLU A 185 6.34 9.13 10.02
N PRO A 186 5.72 8.59 8.95
CA PRO A 186 5.20 9.42 7.87
C PRO A 186 4.22 10.50 8.35
N LEU A 187 3.37 10.18 9.33
CA LEU A 187 2.42 11.14 9.94
C LEU A 187 3.15 12.22 10.75
N LEU A 188 4.14 11.85 11.55
CA LEU A 188 4.96 12.81 12.32
C LEU A 188 5.77 13.71 11.39
N VAL A 189 6.37 13.17 10.33
CA VAL A 189 7.13 13.95 9.36
C VAL A 189 6.22 14.88 8.57
N GLN A 190 4.99 14.46 8.26
CA GLN A 190 3.97 15.31 7.63
C GLN A 190 3.59 16.51 8.52
N LEU A 191 3.48 16.33 9.84
CA LEU A 191 3.25 17.43 10.79
C LEU A 191 4.40 18.44 10.82
N ILE A 192 5.62 18.01 10.49
CA ILE A 192 6.84 18.84 10.56
C ILE A 192 7.14 19.51 9.19
N THR A 193 6.85 18.84 8.06
CA THR A 193 7.39 19.22 6.73
C THR A 193 6.33 19.56 5.67
N GLY A 194 5.04 19.38 5.94
CA GLY A 194 3.94 19.80 5.04
C GLY A 194 3.60 18.83 3.88
N ASN A 195 2.46 19.09 3.23
CA ASN A 195 1.66 18.19 2.36
C ASN A 195 2.39 17.42 1.24
N GLY A 196 3.46 17.96 0.67
CA GLY A 196 4.17 17.30 -0.43
C GLY A 196 4.94 16.04 0.00
N SER A 197 5.36 15.98 1.26
CA SER A 197 6.24 14.91 1.76
C SER A 197 5.48 13.63 2.12
N PHE A 198 4.21 13.71 2.53
CA PHE A 198 3.42 12.53 2.92
C PHE A 198 3.21 11.55 1.79
N VAL A 199 2.83 12.00 0.59
CA VAL A 199 2.58 11.09 -0.55
C VAL A 199 3.84 10.32 -0.91
N GLY A 200 5.00 10.99 -0.91
CA GLY A 200 6.30 10.36 -1.14
C GLY A 200 6.66 9.33 -0.07
N HIS A 201 6.48 9.65 1.20
CA HIS A 201 6.76 8.75 2.31
C HIS A 201 5.81 7.54 2.35
N PHE A 202 4.52 7.78 2.08
CA PHE A 202 3.50 6.74 1.97
C PHE A 202 3.79 5.80 0.80
N ALA A 203 4.14 6.35 -0.37
CA ALA A 203 4.56 5.58 -1.53
C ALA A 203 5.78 4.70 -1.22
N GLY A 204 6.75 5.24 -0.48
CA GLY A 204 7.92 4.50 -0.01
C GLY A 204 7.59 3.35 0.93
N ALA A 205 6.76 3.59 1.93
CA ALA A 205 6.29 2.54 2.84
C ALA A 205 5.53 1.44 2.09
N LEU A 206 4.67 1.84 1.14
CA LEU A 206 3.94 0.92 0.28
C LEU A 206 4.89 0.11 -0.63
N ALA A 207 5.90 0.75 -1.22
CA ALA A 207 6.93 0.08 -2.03
C ALA A 207 7.65 -1.02 -1.24
N GLY A 208 8.06 -0.72 0.00
CA GLY A 208 8.70 -1.70 0.86
C GLY A 208 7.80 -2.91 1.19
N LEU A 209 6.50 -2.68 1.36
CA LEU A 209 5.51 -3.73 1.61
C LEU A 209 5.25 -4.58 0.36
N ILE A 210 5.11 -3.95 -0.81
CA ILE A 210 4.94 -4.62 -2.10
C ILE A 210 6.17 -5.48 -2.40
N TYR A 211 7.37 -4.94 -2.20
CA TYR A 211 8.62 -5.65 -2.35
C TYR A 211 8.64 -6.92 -1.50
N LEU A 212 8.40 -6.81 -0.19
CA LEU A 212 8.45 -7.97 0.71
C LEU A 212 7.31 -8.98 0.48
N GLY A 213 6.12 -8.49 0.09
CA GLY A 213 4.91 -9.30 0.02
C GLY A 213 4.71 -10.03 -1.31
N MET A 214 5.02 -9.37 -2.43
CA MET A 214 4.68 -9.87 -3.77
C MET A 214 5.89 -9.96 -4.68
N LEU A 215 6.77 -8.96 -4.67
CA LEU A 215 7.83 -8.85 -5.67
C LEU A 215 9.13 -9.54 -5.25
N LYS A 216 9.29 -9.95 -3.99
CA LYS A 216 10.52 -10.62 -3.52
C LYS A 216 10.85 -11.89 -4.32
N PRO A 217 9.91 -12.82 -4.60
CA PRO A 217 10.21 -13.99 -5.40
C PRO A 217 10.67 -13.62 -6.81
N ILE A 218 9.97 -12.69 -7.48
CA ILE A 218 10.32 -12.19 -8.82
C ILE A 218 11.69 -11.50 -8.80
N PHE A 219 11.98 -10.74 -7.75
CA PHE A 219 13.25 -10.07 -7.56
C PHE A 219 14.39 -11.06 -7.34
N ASP A 220 14.19 -12.09 -6.51
CA ASP A 220 15.17 -13.14 -6.28
C ASP A 220 15.44 -13.91 -7.58
N ASP A 221 14.40 -14.24 -8.35
CA ASP A 221 14.52 -14.90 -9.67
C ASP A 221 15.26 -14.01 -10.67
N MET A 222 14.91 -12.72 -10.74
CA MET A 222 15.59 -11.75 -11.61
C MET A 222 17.06 -11.55 -11.20
N TRP A 223 17.35 -11.50 -9.90
CA TRP A 223 18.71 -11.44 -9.37
C TRP A 223 19.52 -12.68 -9.75
N LEU A 224 18.92 -13.87 -9.58
CA LEU A 224 19.52 -15.14 -10.01
C LEU A 224 19.82 -15.13 -11.51
N LEU A 225 18.87 -14.68 -12.34
CA LEU A 225 19.02 -14.68 -13.81
C LEU A 225 20.00 -13.62 -14.34
N LEU A 226 19.99 -12.42 -13.77
CA LEU A 226 20.78 -11.29 -14.29
C LEU A 226 22.17 -11.18 -13.66
N VAL A 227 22.34 -11.64 -12.42
CA VAL A 227 23.55 -11.40 -11.64
C VAL A 227 24.29 -12.69 -11.28
N GLU A 228 23.59 -13.79 -10.97
CA GLU A 228 24.22 -15.07 -10.59
C GLU A 228 24.36 -16.07 -11.76
N ALA A 229 23.47 -16.03 -12.76
CA ALA A 229 23.52 -16.90 -13.93
C ALA A 229 24.83 -16.78 -14.76
N PRO A 230 25.57 -15.66 -14.79
CA PRO A 230 26.90 -15.63 -15.41
C PRO A 230 27.99 -16.38 -14.62
N ARG A 231 27.73 -16.87 -13.40
CA ARG A 231 28.73 -17.54 -12.53
C ARG A 231 28.46 -19.02 -12.25
N SER A 232 27.28 -19.53 -12.56
CA SER A 232 26.99 -20.95 -12.46
C SER A 232 25.95 -21.40 -13.49
N ALA A 233 26.43 -21.89 -14.62
CA ALA A 233 25.65 -22.82 -15.42
C ALA A 233 25.53 -24.12 -14.61
N VAL A 234 24.37 -24.36 -13.98
CA VAL A 234 23.70 -25.66 -13.78
C VAL A 234 22.56 -25.48 -12.77
N ARG A 235 21.40 -26.03 -13.16
CA ARG A 235 20.12 -26.15 -12.44
C ARG A 235 19.33 -24.86 -12.28
N TYR A 236 18.35 -24.64 -13.16
CA TYR A 236 16.94 -24.46 -12.79
C TYR A 236 16.03 -24.80 -13.98
N LEU A 237 15.61 -26.06 -14.02
CA LEU A 237 14.48 -26.52 -14.82
C LEU A 237 13.47 -27.06 -13.82
N CYS A 238 12.53 -26.21 -13.40
CA CYS A 238 11.22 -26.59 -12.87
C CYS A 238 10.34 -25.34 -12.67
N PRO A 239 9.76 -24.75 -13.72
CA PRO A 239 8.54 -23.98 -13.55
C PRO A 239 7.35 -24.96 -13.42
N CYS A 240 6.30 -24.55 -12.72
CA CYS A 240 4.99 -25.21 -12.62
C CYS A 240 4.82 -26.26 -11.51
N LEU A 241 4.77 -25.80 -10.25
CA LEU A 241 3.84 -26.29 -9.22
C LEU A 241 3.77 -25.28 -8.06
N LEU A 242 3.56 -23.99 -8.39
CA LEU A 242 3.00 -23.07 -7.39
C LEU A 242 1.58 -23.56 -7.08
N PRO A 243 1.17 -23.70 -5.80
CA PRO A 243 -0.21 -24.06 -5.49
C PRO A 243 -1.12 -22.92 -5.98
N VAL A 244 -1.78 -23.16 -7.10
CA VAL A 244 -2.71 -22.22 -7.73
C VAL A 244 -3.90 -22.03 -6.78
N PRO A 245 -4.29 -20.77 -6.44
CA PRO A 245 -5.44 -20.53 -5.57
C PRO A 245 -6.74 -20.69 -6.38
N TYR A 246 -7.10 -21.95 -6.61
CA TYR A 246 -8.27 -22.30 -7.42
C TYR A 246 -9.55 -21.65 -6.91
N GLY A 247 -9.72 -21.51 -5.60
CA GLY A 247 -10.88 -20.87 -4.98
C GLY A 247 -10.92 -19.36 -5.24
N ALA A 248 -9.82 -18.65 -4.99
CA ALA A 248 -9.74 -17.21 -5.25
C ALA A 248 -9.87 -16.88 -6.75
N ILE A 249 -9.29 -17.71 -7.62
CA ILE A 249 -9.39 -17.55 -9.08
C ILE A 249 -10.83 -17.79 -9.55
N LEU A 250 -11.48 -18.85 -9.06
CA LEU A 250 -12.86 -19.17 -9.42
C LEU A 250 -13.81 -18.03 -9.06
N LEU A 251 -13.71 -17.51 -7.83
CA LEU A 251 -14.54 -16.39 -7.40
C LEU A 251 -14.22 -15.09 -8.15
N SER A 252 -12.95 -14.84 -8.48
CA SER A 252 -12.54 -13.68 -9.29
C SER A 252 -13.09 -13.77 -10.72
N ALA A 253 -13.03 -14.97 -11.32
CA ALA A 253 -13.59 -15.22 -12.65
C ALA A 253 -15.12 -15.07 -12.64
N ALA A 254 -15.80 -15.54 -11.59
CA ALA A 254 -17.23 -15.34 -11.42
C ALA A 254 -17.60 -13.85 -11.32
N LEU A 255 -16.86 -13.06 -10.52
CA LEU A 255 -17.03 -11.61 -10.43
C LEU A 255 -16.83 -10.90 -11.77
N LEU A 256 -15.80 -11.27 -12.53
CA LEU A 256 -15.55 -10.70 -13.85
C LEU A 256 -16.66 -11.06 -14.85
N ALA A 257 -17.17 -12.29 -14.79
CA ALA A 257 -18.24 -12.76 -15.68
C ALA A 257 -19.59 -12.08 -15.36
N THR A 258 -19.95 -11.95 -14.09
CA THR A 258 -21.22 -11.32 -13.67
C THR A 258 -21.23 -9.81 -13.82
N ASN A 259 -20.06 -9.17 -13.94
CA ASN A 259 -19.91 -7.73 -14.13
C ASN A 259 -19.27 -7.41 -15.50
N ALA A 260 -19.39 -8.32 -16.47
CA ALA A 260 -18.80 -8.19 -17.80
C ALA A 260 -19.33 -6.95 -18.55
N ASP A 261 -20.55 -6.52 -18.25
CA ASP A 261 -21.15 -5.33 -18.85
C ASP A 261 -20.35 -4.06 -18.56
N PHE A 262 -19.71 -3.96 -17.38
CA PHE A 262 -18.79 -2.86 -17.08
C PHE A 262 -17.56 -2.82 -18.00
N LEU A 263 -17.16 -3.94 -18.60
CA LEU A 263 -16.07 -3.98 -19.58
C LEU A 263 -16.53 -3.52 -20.97
N SER A 264 -17.83 -3.51 -21.24
CA SER A 264 -18.40 -3.33 -22.59
C SER A 264 -19.02 -1.95 -22.86
N THR A 265 -19.50 -1.23 -21.86
CA THR A 265 -20.26 0.04 -22.08
C THR A 265 -19.79 1.21 -21.23
N SER A 266 -19.95 2.43 -21.78
CA SER A 266 -19.61 3.73 -21.18
C SER A 266 -20.78 4.42 -20.48
N GLU A 267 -21.92 3.74 -20.31
CA GLU A 267 -23.12 4.35 -19.72
C GLU A 267 -23.24 4.02 -18.24
N LEU A 268 -22.81 4.99 -17.43
CA LEU A 268 -23.13 5.13 -16.03
C LEU A 268 -24.62 5.47 -15.86
N LYS A 269 -25.25 4.82 -14.87
CA LYS A 269 -26.57 5.09 -14.25
C LYS A 269 -27.69 4.21 -14.79
N LEU A 270 -27.93 3.07 -14.12
CA LEU A 270 -29.31 2.64 -13.81
C LEU A 270 -29.49 1.55 -12.73
N GLU A 271 -28.44 1.00 -12.09
CA GLU A 271 -28.63 -0.15 -11.18
C GLU A 271 -28.70 0.17 -9.67
N ALA A 272 -28.44 1.41 -9.23
CA ALA A 272 -28.55 1.78 -7.80
C ALA A 272 -29.99 1.66 -7.24
N ALA A 273 -30.99 1.57 -8.12
CA ALA A 273 -32.40 1.41 -7.74
C ALA A 273 -32.73 -0.04 -7.28
N GLU A 274 -32.17 -1.08 -7.90
CA GLU A 274 -32.48 -2.48 -7.57
C GLU A 274 -31.84 -2.96 -6.25
N THR A 275 -30.71 -2.37 -5.85
CA THR A 275 -30.08 -2.71 -4.55
C THR A 275 -30.81 -2.09 -3.35
N SER A 276 -31.57 -1.02 -3.55
CA SER A 276 -32.36 -0.37 -2.49
C SER A 276 -33.59 -1.19 -2.08
N SER A 277 -34.11 -2.03 -2.98
CA SER A 277 -35.25 -2.93 -2.71
C SER A 277 -34.83 -4.32 -2.22
N TRP A 278 -33.54 -4.67 -2.27
CA TRP A 278 -33.06 -6.01 -1.89
C TRP A 278 -33.30 -6.32 -0.40
N THR A 279 -33.05 -5.36 0.50
CA THR A 279 -33.26 -5.55 1.94
C THR A 279 -34.73 -5.72 2.29
N SER A 280 -35.63 -4.95 1.66
CA SER A 280 -37.06 -5.09 1.82
C SER A 280 -37.56 -6.43 1.29
N SER A 281 -37.10 -6.90 0.12
CA SER A 281 -37.52 -8.20 -0.43
C SER A 281 -36.95 -9.38 0.34
N LEU A 282 -35.76 -9.25 0.90
CA LEU A 282 -35.18 -10.28 1.76
C LEU A 282 -35.94 -10.40 3.10
N ILE A 283 -36.22 -9.27 3.76
CA ILE A 283 -36.75 -9.24 5.14
C ILE A 283 -38.28 -9.27 5.16
N ASN A 284 -38.95 -8.45 4.34
CA ASN A 284 -40.41 -8.35 4.34
C ASN A 284 -41.06 -9.47 3.51
N ASP A 285 -40.46 -9.81 2.36
CA ASP A 285 -41.04 -10.79 1.42
C ASP A 285 -40.48 -12.21 1.63
N GLY A 286 -39.56 -12.40 2.58
CA GLY A 286 -38.98 -13.70 2.92
C GLY A 286 -38.18 -14.35 1.79
N GLN A 287 -37.66 -13.56 0.83
CA GLN A 287 -36.94 -14.06 -0.34
C GLN A 287 -35.48 -14.40 -0.02
N TRP A 288 -35.26 -15.38 0.87
CA TRP A 288 -33.92 -15.80 1.33
C TRP A 288 -32.99 -16.28 0.21
N HIS A 289 -33.52 -16.69 -0.95
CA HIS A 289 -32.73 -17.05 -2.12
C HIS A 289 -31.88 -15.86 -2.66
N LEU A 290 -32.27 -14.62 -2.36
CA LEU A 290 -31.53 -13.41 -2.71
C LEU A 290 -30.33 -13.14 -1.79
N LEU A 291 -30.11 -13.94 -0.74
CA LEU A 291 -29.00 -13.75 0.22
C LEU A 291 -27.63 -13.68 -0.46
N LEU A 292 -27.43 -14.44 -1.54
CA LEU A 292 -26.16 -14.49 -2.25
C LEU A 292 -26.10 -13.53 -3.45
N ALA A 293 -27.21 -12.88 -3.81
CA ALA A 293 -27.26 -11.97 -4.96
C ALA A 293 -26.24 -10.80 -4.86
N PRO A 294 -25.98 -10.19 -3.70
CA PRO A 294 -24.99 -9.12 -3.58
C PRO A 294 -23.52 -9.60 -3.65
N VAL A 295 -23.26 -10.90 -3.54
CA VAL A 295 -21.90 -11.46 -3.39
C VAL A 295 -21.06 -11.27 -4.65
N LEU A 296 -21.69 -11.24 -5.82
CA LEU A 296 -21.02 -11.14 -7.11
C LEU A 296 -21.35 -9.85 -7.86
N ARG A 297 -21.91 -8.83 -7.19
CA ARG A 297 -22.23 -7.55 -7.81
C ARG A 297 -21.35 -6.43 -7.29
N CYS A 298 -20.71 -5.71 -8.21
CA CYS A 298 -19.94 -4.51 -7.92
C CYS A 298 -20.69 -3.28 -8.42
N SER A 299 -20.44 -2.12 -7.79
CA SER A 299 -21.08 -0.84 -8.12
C SER A 299 -20.43 -0.11 -9.31
N GLY A 300 -19.31 -0.63 -9.82
CA GLY A 300 -18.58 -0.06 -10.96
C GLY A 300 -17.20 -0.67 -11.16
N ARG A 301 -16.48 -0.19 -12.18
CA ARG A 301 -15.17 -0.72 -12.62
C ARG A 301 -14.10 -0.72 -11.53
N LEU A 302 -14.01 0.36 -10.76
CA LEU A 302 -13.01 0.50 -9.70
C LEU A 302 -13.29 -0.43 -8.52
N HIS A 303 -14.57 -0.58 -8.16
CA HIS A 303 -15.00 -1.53 -7.14
C HIS A 303 -14.72 -2.97 -7.59
N LEU A 304 -14.96 -3.31 -8.86
CA LEU A 304 -14.63 -4.60 -9.44
C LEU A 304 -13.11 -4.88 -9.40
N ALA A 305 -12.29 -3.93 -9.84
CA ALA A 305 -10.83 -4.05 -9.81
C ALA A 305 -10.30 -4.26 -8.38
N TYR A 306 -10.71 -3.40 -7.44
CA TYR A 306 -10.35 -3.54 -6.02
C TYR A 306 -10.71 -4.93 -5.47
N THR A 307 -11.91 -5.43 -5.79
CA THR A 307 -12.43 -6.69 -5.27
C THR A 307 -11.63 -7.87 -5.82
N VAL A 308 -11.38 -7.89 -7.14
CA VAL A 308 -10.60 -8.94 -7.80
C VAL A 308 -9.15 -8.94 -7.29
N ASP A 309 -8.50 -7.78 -7.22
CA ASP A 309 -7.12 -7.68 -6.74
C ASP A 309 -6.98 -8.12 -5.28
N THR A 310 -7.95 -7.74 -4.43
CA THR A 310 -7.98 -8.15 -3.03
C THR A 310 -8.24 -9.64 -2.90
N LEU A 311 -9.13 -10.21 -3.70
CA LEU A 311 -9.44 -11.63 -3.69
C LEU A 311 -8.25 -12.47 -4.18
N LEU A 312 -7.56 -12.04 -5.24
CA LEU A 312 -6.35 -12.72 -5.71
C LEU A 312 -5.20 -12.60 -4.69
N GLY A 313 -4.97 -11.42 -4.09
CA GLY A 313 -3.86 -11.23 -3.15
C GLY A 313 -4.11 -11.81 -1.74
N VAL A 314 -5.26 -11.50 -1.15
CA VAL A 314 -5.63 -11.98 0.19
C VAL A 314 -6.16 -13.40 0.11
N GLY A 315 -7.05 -13.69 -0.84
CA GLY A 315 -7.59 -15.04 -1.03
C GLY A 315 -6.48 -16.06 -1.31
N TYR A 316 -5.49 -15.77 -2.15
CA TYR A 316 -4.32 -16.66 -2.33
C TYR A 316 -3.65 -17.04 -1.00
N ARG A 317 -3.41 -16.05 -0.14
CA ARG A 317 -2.72 -16.27 1.14
C ARG A 317 -3.58 -17.01 2.16
N LEU A 318 -4.88 -16.73 2.18
CA LEU A 318 -5.82 -17.39 3.07
C LEU A 318 -6.06 -18.84 2.62
N GLU A 319 -6.34 -19.04 1.34
CA GLU A 319 -6.53 -20.34 0.72
C GLU A 319 -5.32 -21.25 0.93
N ARG A 320 -4.11 -20.72 0.82
CA ARG A 320 -2.89 -21.46 1.14
C ARG A 320 -2.77 -21.91 2.59
N LYS A 321 -3.41 -21.23 3.54
CA LYS A 321 -3.37 -21.58 4.97
C LYS A 321 -4.40 -22.62 5.34
N VAL A 322 -5.59 -22.55 4.73
CA VAL A 322 -6.75 -23.36 5.16
C VAL A 322 -7.19 -24.41 4.15
N GLY A 323 -6.69 -24.34 2.92
CA GLY A 323 -7.09 -25.17 1.80
C GLY A 323 -8.28 -24.60 1.03
N THR A 324 -8.36 -24.90 -0.28
CA THR A 324 -9.39 -24.41 -1.21
C THR A 324 -10.82 -24.68 -0.75
N ALA A 325 -11.12 -25.92 -0.36
CA ALA A 325 -12.47 -26.30 0.05
C ALA A 325 -12.94 -25.49 1.26
N ARG A 326 -12.08 -25.36 2.28
CA ARG A 326 -12.39 -24.60 3.49
C ARG A 326 -12.50 -23.10 3.22
N PHE A 327 -11.61 -22.56 2.39
CA PHE A 327 -11.68 -21.17 1.97
C PHE A 327 -13.02 -20.83 1.29
N LEU A 328 -13.50 -21.68 0.39
CA LEU A 328 -14.79 -21.49 -0.29
C LEU A 328 -15.97 -21.59 0.68
N VAL A 329 -15.96 -22.59 1.58
CA VAL A 329 -17.01 -22.75 2.60
C VAL A 329 -17.07 -21.56 3.54
N ASP A 330 -15.93 -21.14 4.09
CA ASP A 330 -15.86 -20.00 5.01
C ASP A 330 -16.26 -18.69 4.31
N THR A 331 -15.92 -18.53 3.02
CA THR A 331 -16.36 -17.39 2.20
C THR A 331 -17.89 -17.40 2.02
N ALA A 332 -18.50 -18.57 1.75
CA ALA A 332 -19.95 -18.68 1.61
C ALA A 332 -20.69 -18.43 2.93
N ILE A 333 -20.17 -18.94 4.05
CA ILE A 333 -20.73 -18.69 5.39
C ILE A 333 -20.66 -17.19 5.71
N LEU A 334 -19.50 -16.56 5.50
CA LEU A 334 -19.34 -15.13 5.74
C LEU A 334 -20.21 -14.29 4.82
N ALA A 335 -20.41 -14.70 3.56
CA ALA A 335 -21.34 -14.04 2.65
C ALA A 335 -22.76 -13.99 3.24
N ILE A 336 -23.26 -15.12 3.75
CA ILE A 336 -24.59 -15.20 4.37
C ILE A 336 -24.64 -14.33 5.63
N VAL A 337 -23.69 -14.51 6.56
CA VAL A 337 -23.68 -13.80 7.85
C VAL A 337 -23.57 -12.29 7.64
N THR A 338 -22.66 -11.84 6.78
CA THR A 338 -22.48 -10.41 6.48
C THR A 338 -23.73 -9.84 5.81
N ASN A 339 -24.34 -10.54 4.85
CA ASN A 339 -25.54 -10.03 4.17
C ASN A 339 -26.75 -9.97 5.10
N VAL A 340 -26.95 -10.95 5.98
CA VAL A 340 -27.99 -10.90 7.03
C VAL A 340 -27.73 -9.71 7.97
N ALA A 341 -26.50 -9.55 8.47
CA ALA A 341 -26.15 -8.46 9.39
C ALA A 341 -26.34 -7.07 8.75
N CYS A 342 -25.95 -6.91 7.48
CA CYS A 342 -26.18 -5.69 6.72
C CYS A 342 -27.68 -5.43 6.52
N GLY A 343 -28.47 -6.46 6.21
CA GLY A 343 -29.93 -6.36 6.08
C GLY A 343 -30.59 -5.89 7.38
N LEU A 344 -30.27 -6.54 8.51
CA LEU A 344 -30.79 -6.17 9.83
C LEU A 344 -30.40 -4.75 10.22
N THR A 345 -29.16 -4.36 9.97
CA THR A 345 -28.67 -3.00 10.26
C THR A 345 -29.43 -1.97 9.43
N THR A 346 -29.62 -2.25 8.14
CA THR A 346 -30.33 -1.35 7.21
C THR A 346 -31.80 -1.21 7.55
N HIS A 347 -32.45 -2.29 8.02
CA HIS A 347 -33.88 -2.31 8.26
C HIS A 347 -34.28 -1.87 9.68
N TYR A 348 -33.49 -2.21 10.70
CA TYR A 348 -33.84 -1.94 12.10
C TYR A 348 -33.02 -0.85 12.76
N VAL A 349 -31.79 -0.59 12.31
CA VAL A 349 -30.88 0.36 12.97
C VAL A 349 -30.87 1.70 12.26
N LEU A 350 -30.57 1.70 10.95
CA LEU A 350 -30.41 2.93 10.17
C LEU A 350 -31.65 3.83 10.11
N PRO A 351 -32.90 3.32 10.04
CA PRO A 351 -34.09 4.18 9.98
C PRO A 351 -34.31 5.02 11.24
N ASN A 352 -33.67 4.68 12.37
CA ASN A 352 -33.77 5.44 13.61
C ASN A 352 -32.86 6.68 13.65
N TYR A 353 -32.04 6.92 12.62
CA TYR A 353 -31.10 8.03 12.56
C TYR A 353 -31.41 8.95 11.39
N ALA A 354 -31.51 10.27 11.64
CA ALA A 354 -31.77 11.25 10.59
C ALA A 354 -30.57 11.41 9.62
N GLN A 355 -29.34 11.29 10.13
CA GLN A 355 -28.09 11.46 9.38
C GLN A 355 -26.95 10.68 10.08
N ILE A 356 -26.04 10.09 9.31
CA ILE A 356 -24.78 9.51 9.82
C ILE A 356 -23.65 9.98 8.89
N THR A 357 -22.61 10.60 9.47
CA THR A 357 -21.40 11.07 8.74
C THR A 357 -21.75 11.82 7.45
N ASP A 358 -22.57 12.87 7.57
CA ASP A 358 -23.01 13.75 6.47
C ASP A 358 -23.92 13.13 5.39
N VAL A 359 -24.29 11.85 5.50
CA VAL A 359 -25.21 11.17 4.56
C VAL A 359 -26.63 11.24 5.11
N SER A 360 -27.56 11.82 4.32
CA SER A 360 -28.98 11.86 4.66
C SER A 360 -29.63 10.48 4.58
N THR A 361 -30.73 10.27 5.30
CA THR A 361 -31.51 9.01 5.29
C THR A 361 -31.92 8.57 3.88
N ALA A 362 -32.22 9.52 2.98
CA ALA A 362 -32.52 9.26 1.58
C ALA A 362 -31.31 8.79 0.75
N GLN A 363 -30.10 9.21 1.10
CA GLN A 363 -28.88 8.74 0.45
C GLN A 363 -28.42 7.38 1.00
N MET A 364 -28.77 7.07 2.25
CA MET A 364 -28.49 5.76 2.83
C MET A 364 -29.19 4.65 2.04
N SER A 365 -30.47 4.79 1.70
CA SER A 365 -31.22 3.79 0.93
C SER A 365 -30.62 3.45 -0.44
N HIS A 366 -29.79 4.32 -1.02
CA HIS A 366 -29.14 4.11 -2.32
C HIS A 366 -27.70 3.60 -2.24
N LYS A 367 -27.09 3.56 -1.05
CA LYS A 367 -25.73 3.00 -0.90
C LYS A 367 -25.79 1.49 -0.82
N CYS A 368 -24.89 0.83 -1.55
CA CYS A 368 -24.74 -0.61 -1.53
C CYS A 368 -24.22 -1.05 -0.13
N PHE A 369 -25.11 -1.51 0.75
CA PHE A 369 -24.76 -1.96 2.11
C PHE A 369 -24.22 -3.40 2.15
N ALA A 370 -24.52 -4.19 1.13
CA ALA A 370 -24.10 -5.59 0.99
C ALA A 370 -23.29 -5.74 -0.30
N GLY A 371 -22.14 -6.39 -0.23
CA GLY A 371 -21.27 -6.51 -1.39
C GLY A 371 -19.98 -7.27 -1.09
N PRO A 372 -19.22 -7.63 -2.14
CA PRO A 372 -18.04 -8.47 -2.01
C PRO A 372 -16.95 -7.83 -1.12
N THR A 373 -16.87 -6.50 -1.05
CA THR A 373 -15.95 -5.78 -0.15
C THR A 373 -16.18 -6.07 1.33
N ALA A 374 -17.44 -6.19 1.77
CA ALA A 374 -17.77 -6.48 3.17
C ALA A 374 -17.37 -7.91 3.54
N ILE A 375 -17.56 -8.85 2.61
CA ILE A 375 -17.16 -10.26 2.75
C ILE A 375 -15.64 -10.39 2.81
N LEU A 376 -14.92 -9.64 1.97
CA LEU A 376 -13.45 -9.59 2.00
C LEU A 376 -12.92 -9.06 3.34
N LEU A 377 -13.54 -8.02 3.91
CA LEU A 377 -13.20 -7.52 5.25
C LEU A 377 -13.53 -8.55 6.34
N ALA A 378 -14.63 -9.29 6.18
CA ALA A 378 -15.00 -10.39 7.07
C ALA A 378 -13.98 -11.54 7.03
N LEU A 379 -13.51 -11.93 5.84
CA LEU A 379 -12.45 -12.93 5.65
C LEU A 379 -11.13 -12.51 6.29
N LYS A 380 -10.77 -11.22 6.15
CA LYS A 380 -9.59 -10.63 6.79
C LYS A 380 -9.68 -10.67 8.31
N ALA A 381 -10.86 -10.43 8.86
CA ALA A 381 -11.12 -10.53 10.29
C ALA A 381 -11.10 -11.99 10.80
N LEU A 382 -11.76 -12.91 10.08
CA LEU A 382 -11.88 -14.32 10.44
C LEU A 382 -10.51 -15.01 10.56
N TYR A 383 -9.68 -14.88 9.52
CA TYR A 383 -8.37 -15.56 9.46
C TYR A 383 -7.19 -14.71 9.95
N GLY A 384 -7.46 -13.48 10.32
CA GLY A 384 -6.56 -12.70 11.13
C GLY A 384 -6.65 -13.15 12.58
N GLY A 385 -6.34 -14.41 12.93
CA GLY A 385 -6.66 -15.02 14.25
C GLY A 385 -6.42 -14.15 15.50
N GLY A 386 -7.28 -14.31 16.53
CA GLY A 386 -7.62 -13.39 17.65
C GLY A 386 -6.56 -12.67 18.52
N ARG A 387 -5.29 -12.56 18.13
CA ARG A 387 -4.29 -11.69 18.79
C ARG A 387 -4.20 -10.31 18.10
N TRP A 388 -4.76 -9.30 18.74
CA TRP A 388 -4.89 -7.90 18.30
C TRP A 388 -3.61 -7.20 17.76
N LEU A 389 -2.43 -7.73 18.07
CA LEU A 389 -1.11 -7.12 17.80
C LEU A 389 -0.35 -7.69 16.58
N ARG A 390 -0.96 -8.54 15.74
CA ARG A 390 -0.30 -9.13 14.55
C ARG A 390 -0.58 -8.38 13.24
N LYS A 391 0.30 -8.61 12.23
CA LYS A 391 0.24 -8.06 10.85
C LYS A 391 -1.18 -8.10 10.26
N TYR A 392 -1.63 -6.99 9.66
CA TYR A 392 -2.92 -6.83 9.00
C TYR A 392 -2.77 -6.95 7.46
N PRO A 393 -3.58 -7.76 6.76
CA PRO A 393 -3.58 -7.80 5.30
C PRO A 393 -4.34 -6.58 4.71
N MET A 394 -3.70 -5.41 4.70
CA MET A 394 -4.26 -4.18 4.11
C MET A 394 -4.25 -4.29 2.58
N LEU A 395 -5.40 -4.10 1.94
CA LEU A 395 -5.57 -4.39 0.50
C LEU A 395 -5.09 -5.82 0.20
N PHE A 396 -4.00 -5.97 -0.56
CA PHE A 396 -3.32 -7.22 -0.90
C PHE A 396 -1.95 -7.41 -0.19
N LEU A 397 -1.55 -6.52 0.74
CA LEU A 397 -0.25 -6.55 1.40
C LEU A 397 -0.36 -6.87 2.89
N THR A 398 0.58 -7.66 3.43
CA THR A 398 0.66 -7.88 4.88
C THR A 398 1.43 -6.75 5.50
N VAL A 399 0.69 -5.82 6.07
CA VAL A 399 1.19 -4.66 6.77
C VAL A 399 1.49 -5.03 8.23
N PRO A 400 2.66 -4.69 8.78
CA PRO A 400 2.85 -4.77 10.21
C PRO A 400 2.06 -3.60 10.82
N MET A 401 0.84 -3.83 11.28
CA MET A 401 0.00 -2.85 11.99
C MET A 401 -1.08 -3.60 12.77
N PRO A 402 -1.58 -3.10 13.92
CA PRO A 402 -2.71 -3.73 14.59
C PRO A 402 -3.91 -3.80 13.68
N ARG A 403 -4.68 -4.88 13.84
CA ARG A 403 -5.77 -5.18 12.91
C ARG A 403 -6.90 -4.19 12.94
N LEU A 404 -7.25 -3.68 14.12
CA LEU A 404 -8.30 -2.67 14.24
C LEU A 404 -7.92 -1.39 13.50
N VAL A 405 -6.70 -0.89 13.74
CA VAL A 405 -6.17 0.29 13.04
C VAL A 405 -6.09 0.00 11.53
N GLY A 406 -5.68 -1.22 11.15
CA GLY A 406 -5.56 -1.65 9.76
C GLY A 406 -6.88 -1.64 9.04
N ALA A 407 -7.91 -2.20 9.68
CA ALA A 407 -9.27 -2.19 9.18
C ALA A 407 -9.84 -0.78 9.12
N MET A 408 -9.61 0.07 10.12
CA MET A 408 -10.05 1.47 10.09
C MET A 408 -9.42 2.25 8.94
N LEU A 409 -8.10 2.11 8.73
CA LEU A 409 -7.42 2.75 7.60
C LEU A 409 -7.89 2.19 6.25
N GLU A 410 -8.12 0.88 6.15
CA GLU A 410 -8.60 0.27 4.91
C GLU A 410 -10.04 0.70 4.61
N ILE A 411 -10.94 0.72 5.60
CA ILE A 411 -12.31 1.23 5.45
C ILE A 411 -12.29 2.71 5.04
N GLY A 412 -11.45 3.53 5.67
CA GLY A 412 -11.26 4.93 5.29
C GLY A 412 -10.73 5.08 3.86
N LEU A 413 -9.76 4.26 3.46
CA LEU A 413 -9.21 4.25 2.11
C LEU A 413 -10.25 3.80 1.08
N ILE A 414 -11.05 2.78 1.38
CA ILE A 414 -12.13 2.34 0.50
C ILE A 414 -13.16 3.45 0.36
N GLN A 415 -13.57 4.12 1.45
CA GLN A 415 -14.51 5.24 1.40
C GLN A 415 -13.98 6.42 0.59
N PHE A 416 -12.68 6.65 0.63
CA PHE A 416 -12.02 7.70 -0.14
C PHE A 416 -11.93 7.37 -1.64
N VAL A 417 -11.56 6.13 -1.99
CA VAL A 417 -11.42 5.70 -3.39
C VAL A 417 -12.77 5.39 -4.04
N LEU A 418 -13.74 4.91 -3.26
CA LEU A 418 -15.06 4.44 -3.68
C LEU A 418 -16.14 5.10 -2.80
N PRO A 419 -16.42 6.40 -2.98
CA PRO A 419 -17.31 7.17 -2.10
C PRO A 419 -18.76 6.66 -2.08
N ASP A 420 -19.17 5.96 -3.14
CA ASP A 420 -20.48 5.36 -3.31
C ASP A 420 -20.70 4.10 -2.44
N LEU A 421 -19.62 3.53 -1.89
CA LEU A 421 -19.72 2.40 -0.98
C LEU A 421 -20.13 2.82 0.43
N SER A 422 -20.61 1.84 1.19
CA SER A 422 -21.10 2.05 2.56
C SER A 422 -20.04 1.71 3.60
N THR A 423 -19.54 2.73 4.29
CA THR A 423 -18.70 2.58 5.51
C THR A 423 -19.37 1.68 6.55
N VAL A 424 -20.71 1.78 6.68
CA VAL A 424 -21.50 0.96 7.62
C VAL A 424 -21.45 -0.50 7.20
N GLY A 425 -21.65 -0.81 5.91
CA GLY A 425 -21.57 -2.18 5.39
C GLY A 425 -20.18 -2.80 5.58
N HIS A 426 -19.11 -2.03 5.35
CA HIS A 426 -17.74 -2.47 5.60
C HIS A 426 -17.45 -2.75 7.07
N THR A 427 -17.96 -1.89 7.97
CA THR A 427 -17.83 -2.06 9.42
C THR A 427 -18.57 -3.31 9.88
N VAL A 428 -19.80 -3.51 9.40
CA VAL A 428 -20.60 -4.70 9.69
C VAL A 428 -19.92 -5.97 9.18
N GLY A 429 -19.36 -5.96 7.97
CA GLY A 429 -18.59 -7.09 7.44
C GLY A 429 -17.38 -7.45 8.30
N PHE A 430 -16.59 -6.45 8.71
CA PHE A 430 -15.46 -6.67 9.61
C PHE A 430 -15.88 -7.25 10.96
N LEU A 431 -16.94 -6.72 11.58
CA LEU A 431 -17.49 -7.22 12.85
C LEU A 431 -18.04 -8.64 12.72
N ALA A 432 -18.72 -8.95 11.61
CA ALA A 432 -19.22 -10.29 11.32
C ALA A 432 -18.08 -11.31 11.25
N GLY A 433 -16.98 -10.97 10.57
CA GLY A 433 -15.78 -11.83 10.52
C GLY A 433 -15.12 -12.00 11.89
N LEU A 434 -15.09 -10.95 12.72
CA LEU A 434 -14.59 -11.05 14.11
C LEU A 434 -15.48 -11.99 14.95
N MET A 435 -16.81 -11.86 14.86
CA MET A 435 -17.74 -12.74 15.56
C MET A 435 -17.54 -14.19 15.13
N MET A 436 -17.47 -14.45 13.83
CA MET A 436 -17.25 -15.79 13.29
C MET A 436 -15.90 -16.38 13.68
N SER A 437 -14.91 -15.56 14.05
CA SER A 437 -13.64 -16.06 14.56
C SER A 437 -13.75 -16.82 15.89
N TYR A 438 -14.80 -16.57 16.67
CA TYR A 438 -15.12 -17.30 17.90
C TYR A 438 -15.96 -18.56 17.67
N VAL A 439 -16.57 -18.68 16.49
CA VAL A 439 -17.52 -19.76 16.15
C VAL A 439 -16.86 -20.80 15.24
N LEU A 440 -16.10 -20.37 14.24
CA LEU A 440 -15.40 -21.25 13.32
C LEU A 440 -14.07 -21.68 13.92
N PRO A 441 -13.64 -22.93 13.67
CA PRO A 441 -12.34 -23.40 14.14
C PRO A 441 -11.24 -22.51 13.56
N GLN A 442 -10.30 -22.06 14.37
CA GLN A 442 -9.15 -21.32 13.86
C GLN A 442 -8.13 -22.31 13.25
N PRO A 443 -7.49 -21.98 12.13
CA PRO A 443 -6.45 -22.81 11.53
C PRO A 443 -5.16 -22.85 12.35
#